data_AF-A0A661I4S2-F1
#
_entry.id   AF-A0A661I4S2-F1
#
_cell.length_a   1.000
_cell.length_b   1.000
_cell.length_c   1.000
_cell.angle_alpha   90.00
_cell.angle_beta   90.00
_cell.angle_gamma   90.00
#
_symmetry.space_group_name_H-M   'P 1'
#
loop_
_entity.id
_entity.type
_entity.pdbx_description
1 polymer ?
#
loop_
_entity_poly.entity_id
_entity_poly.type
_entity_poly.pdbx_seq_one_letter_code
_entity_poly.pdbx_strand_id
1 'polypeptide(L)'
;DELSYDLSYIYGVTKNINLGIEYNGKYNTTTDMGTDTNPIMRAKLPFKAFSGTAGYITPQIEFLPFDKPKFHVGVAVSFLAHYNVDEYQPLEKQRVAIRIGYLF
;
A
#
# COMPACT_ATOMS: atom_id res chain seq x y z
N ASP A 1 18.58 1.35 5.79
CA ASP A 1 17.99 2.37 4.90
C ASP A 1 16.69 1.88 4.31
N GLU A 2 15.66 2.73 4.32
CA GLU A 2 14.34 2.45 3.74
C GLU A 2 14.11 3.34 2.52
N LEU A 3 13.65 2.74 1.42
CA LEU A 3 13.17 3.43 0.24
C LEU A 3 11.72 3.00 -0.01
N SER A 4 10.81 3.96 -0.11
CA SER A 4 9.43 3.74 -0.52
C SER A 4 9.14 4.57 -1.77
N TYR A 5 8.40 4.00 -2.72
CA TYR A 5 7.98 4.69 -3.94
C TYR A 5 6.56 4.27 -4.32
N ASP A 6 5.79 5.25 -4.77
CA ASP A 6 4.40 5.08 -5.17
C ASP A 6 4.22 5.61 -6.59
N LEU A 7 3.83 4.73 -7.50
CA LEU A 7 3.54 5.06 -8.89
C LEU A 7 2.06 4.85 -9.13
N SER A 8 1.33 5.89 -9.54
CA SER A 8 -0.10 5.79 -9.80
C SER A 8 -0.47 6.32 -11.17
N TYR A 9 -1.48 5.70 -11.76
CA TYR A 9 -2.16 6.16 -12.96
C TYR A 9 -3.65 6.18 -12.71
N ILE A 10 -4.30 7.31 -12.98
CA ILE A 10 -5.73 7.52 -12.80
C ILE A 10 -6.34 7.96 -14.12
N TYR A 11 -7.43 7.31 -14.50
CA TYR A 11 -8.20 7.58 -15.71
C TYR A 11 -9.64 7.90 -15.37
N GLY A 12 -10.11 9.08 -15.80
CA GLY A 12 -11.50 9.49 -15.67
C GLY A 12 -12.38 8.76 -16.69
N VAL A 13 -13.23 7.85 -16.23
CA VAL A 13 -14.15 7.08 -17.10
C VAL A 13 -15.44 7.85 -17.35
N THR A 14 -15.96 8.51 -16.32
CA THR A 14 -17.12 9.38 -16.40
C THR A 14 -16.86 10.67 -15.62
N LYS A 15 -17.81 11.61 -15.65
CA LYS A 15 -17.71 12.85 -14.86
C LYS A 15 -17.60 12.61 -13.35
N ASN A 16 -18.11 11.47 -12.88
CA ASN A 16 -18.19 11.13 -11.47
C ASN A 16 -17.34 9.92 -11.08
N ILE A 17 -16.72 9.22 -12.02
CA ILE A 17 -16.02 7.95 -11.75
C ILE A 17 -14.64 7.96 -12.39
N ASN A 18 -13.64 7.76 -11.55
CA ASN A 18 -12.28 7.49 -11.96
C ASN A 18 -11.91 6.04 -11.65
N LEU A 19 -11.12 5.44 -12.53
CA LEU A 19 -10.43 4.19 -12.27
C LEU A 19 -8.94 4.49 -12.12
N GLY A 20 -8.27 3.80 -11.22
CA GLY A 20 -6.83 3.94 -11.05
C GLY A 20 -6.15 2.60 -10.83
N ILE A 21 -4.86 2.60 -11.11
CA ILE A 21 -3.95 1.55 -10.71
C ILE A 21 -2.73 2.20 -10.06
N GLU A 22 -2.33 1.65 -8.92
CA GLU A 22 -1.20 2.13 -8.15
C GLU A 22 -0.24 0.97 -7.89
N TYR A 23 1.05 1.22 -7.99
CA TYR A 23 2.11 0.32 -7.57
C TYR A 23 2.86 0.96 -6.40
N ASN A 24 2.81 0.30 -5.25
CA ASN A 24 3.52 0.71 -4.04
C ASN A 24 4.70 -0.23 -3.83
N GLY A 25 5.91 0.27 -3.99
CA GLY A 25 7.13 -0.48 -3.76
C GLY A 25 7.86 -0.01 -2.51
N LYS A 26 8.36 -0.97 -1.73
CA LYS A 26 9.22 -0.72 -0.58
C LYS A 26 10.47 -1.57 -0.64
N TYR A 27 11.58 -0.97 -0.27
CA TYR A 27 12.86 -1.61 -0.09
C TYR A 27 13.42 -1.24 1.27
N ASN A 28 13.96 -2.22 1.98
CA ASN A 28 14.64 -2.01 3.23
C ASN A 28 15.93 -2.83 3.25
N THR A 29 17.07 -2.20 3.46
CA THR A 29 18.40 -2.84 3.37
C THR A 29 18.64 -3.83 4.52
N THR A 30 18.13 -3.52 5.70
CA THR A 30 18.36 -4.27 6.93
C THR A 30 17.36 -3.81 7.97
N THR A 31 16.59 -4.74 8.53
CA THR A 31 15.91 -4.46 9.80
C THR A 31 16.72 -5.10 10.91
N ASP A 32 17.28 -4.30 11.81
CA ASP A 32 17.86 -4.86 13.03
C ASP A 32 16.71 -5.25 13.97
N MET A 33 16.34 -6.52 13.95
CA MET A 33 15.29 -7.07 14.81
C MET A 33 15.80 -7.50 16.19
N GLY A 34 17.10 -7.38 16.46
CA GLY A 34 17.77 -8.02 17.59
C GLY A 34 17.70 -9.56 17.49
N THR A 35 18.76 -10.24 17.88
CA THR A 35 18.81 -11.71 17.86
C THR A 35 17.89 -12.38 18.89
N ASP A 36 17.35 -11.61 19.83
CA ASP A 36 16.66 -12.11 21.03
C ASP A 36 15.13 -12.19 20.90
N THR A 37 14.53 -11.81 19.76
CA THR A 37 13.07 -11.87 19.57
C THR A 37 12.60 -13.17 18.89
N ASN A 38 11.75 -13.95 19.56
CA ASN A 38 11.07 -15.12 18.97
C ASN A 38 10.01 -14.67 17.92
N PRO A 39 9.80 -15.41 16.81
CA PRO A 39 8.77 -15.13 15.79
C PRO A 39 7.40 -14.67 16.31
N ILE A 40 6.91 -15.23 17.42
CA ILE A 40 5.60 -14.87 18.00
C ILE A 40 5.59 -13.45 18.57
N MET A 41 6.70 -13.03 19.20
CA MET A 41 6.87 -11.66 19.71
C MET A 41 7.02 -10.67 18.56
N ARG A 42 7.74 -11.08 17.50
CA ARG A 42 7.91 -10.25 16.31
C ARG A 42 6.60 -9.95 15.62
N ALA A 43 5.68 -10.90 15.49
CA ALA A 43 4.35 -10.67 14.89
C ALA A 43 3.47 -9.66 15.66
N LYS A 44 3.82 -9.31 16.89
CA LYS A 44 3.08 -8.36 17.74
C LYS A 44 3.69 -6.96 17.78
N LEU A 45 4.82 -6.74 17.11
CA LEU A 45 5.46 -5.43 17.07
C LEU A 45 4.58 -4.45 16.27
N PRO A 46 4.50 -3.17 16.69
CA PRO A 46 3.69 -2.16 16.02
C PRO A 46 4.25 -1.75 14.65
N PHE A 47 5.44 -2.25 14.28
CA PHE A 47 6.06 -2.03 12.97
C PHE A 47 6.31 -3.37 12.28
N LYS A 48 6.08 -3.40 10.96
CA LYS A 48 6.38 -4.55 10.11
C LYS A 48 7.85 -4.55 9.73
N ALA A 49 8.66 -5.25 10.52
CA ALA A 49 10.06 -5.46 10.23
C ALA A 49 10.21 -6.43 9.05
N PHE A 50 10.80 -5.96 7.96
CA PHE A 50 11.21 -6.80 6.84
C PHE A 50 12.52 -6.28 6.26
N SER A 51 13.42 -7.18 5.90
CA SER A 51 14.60 -6.89 5.08
C SER A 51 14.34 -7.38 3.66
N GLY A 52 14.63 -6.56 2.65
CA GLY A 52 14.43 -6.89 1.24
C GLY A 52 13.42 -5.98 0.53
N THR A 53 12.75 -6.52 -0.49
CA THR A 53 11.80 -5.77 -1.35
C THR A 53 10.39 -6.33 -1.25
N ALA A 54 9.39 -5.45 -1.21
CA ALA A 54 7.99 -5.80 -1.29
C ALA A 54 7.23 -4.80 -2.16
N GLY A 55 6.28 -5.28 -2.96
CA GLY A 55 5.53 -4.48 -3.91
C GLY A 55 4.06 -4.87 -3.97
N TYR A 56 3.17 -3.89 -4.01
CA TYR A 56 1.73 -4.08 -4.10
C TYR A 56 1.19 -3.42 -5.37
N ILE A 57 0.31 -4.12 -6.09
CA ILE A 57 -0.52 -3.53 -7.15
C ILE A 57 -1.91 -3.28 -6.59
N THR A 58 -2.41 -2.08 -6.76
CA THR A 58 -3.64 -1.58 -6.14
C THR A 58 -4.56 -1.00 -7.22
N PRO A 59 -5.44 -1.80 -7.83
CA PRO A 59 -6.60 -1.26 -8.53
C PRO A 59 -7.50 -0.47 -7.57
N GLN A 60 -7.99 0.66 -8.04
CA GLN A 60 -8.87 1.55 -7.29
C GLN A 60 -10.00 2.12 -8.16
N ILE A 61 -11.13 2.38 -7.51
CA ILE A 61 -12.27 3.10 -8.09
C ILE A 61 -12.55 4.28 -7.18
N GLU A 62 -12.75 5.45 -7.77
CA GLU A 62 -13.00 6.69 -7.05
C GLU A 62 -14.25 7.38 -7.60
N PHE A 63 -15.11 7.80 -6.67
CA PHE A 63 -16.33 8.53 -6.95
C PHE A 63 -16.19 10.02 -6.59
N LEU A 64 -16.58 10.88 -7.52
CA LEU A 64 -16.56 12.34 -7.44
C LEU A 64 -18.00 12.87 -7.36
N PRO A 65 -18.58 13.05 -6.16
CA PRO A 65 -20.00 13.41 -6.01
C PRO A 65 -20.38 14.81 -6.54
N PHE A 66 -19.41 15.70 -6.74
CA PHE A 66 -19.66 17.09 -7.14
C PHE A 66 -19.13 17.43 -8.53
N ASP A 67 -18.92 16.44 -9.39
CA ASP A 67 -18.30 16.59 -10.73
C ASP A 67 -16.94 17.29 -10.71
N LYS A 68 -16.31 17.38 -9.53
CA LYS A 68 -15.06 18.12 -9.29
C LYS A 68 -14.15 17.28 -8.40
N PRO A 69 -12.83 17.32 -8.60
CA PRO A 69 -11.83 16.64 -7.77
C PRO A 69 -11.72 17.19 -6.33
N LYS A 70 -12.63 18.11 -5.94
CA LYS A 70 -12.63 18.73 -4.61
C LYS A 70 -12.94 17.75 -3.50
N PHE A 71 -13.82 16.79 -3.74
CA PHE A 71 -14.12 15.74 -2.78
C PHE A 71 -14.25 14.44 -3.54
N HIS A 72 -13.59 13.41 -3.03
CA HIS A 72 -13.64 12.11 -3.64
C HIS A 72 -13.63 11.00 -2.60
N VAL A 73 -14.36 9.93 -2.91
CA VAL A 73 -14.44 8.72 -2.09
C VAL A 73 -14.04 7.55 -2.97
N GLY A 74 -12.98 6.86 -2.58
CA GLY A 74 -12.45 5.73 -3.31
C GLY A 74 -12.40 4.46 -2.48
N VAL A 75 -12.51 3.34 -3.17
CA VAL A 75 -12.23 2.01 -2.63
C VAL A 75 -11.11 1.40 -3.46
N ALA A 76 -10.15 0.82 -2.78
CA ALA A 76 -8.98 0.21 -3.39
C ALA A 76 -8.71 -1.16 -2.78
N VAL A 77 -8.25 -2.09 -3.61
CA VAL A 77 -7.82 -3.42 -3.17
C VAL A 77 -6.38 -3.63 -3.62
N SER A 78 -5.46 -3.69 -2.67
CA SER A 78 -4.05 -3.95 -2.94
C SER A 78 -3.78 -5.44 -2.92
N PHE A 79 -3.03 -5.93 -3.90
CA PHE A 79 -2.55 -7.30 -3.99
C PHE A 79 -1.02 -7.30 -3.92
N LEU A 80 -0.45 -8.20 -3.11
CA LEU A 80 0.99 -8.40 -3.08
C LEU A 80 1.46 -8.94 -4.43
N ALA A 81 2.21 -8.13 -5.17
CA ALA A 81 2.66 -8.44 -6.54
C ALA A 81 4.11 -8.94 -6.57
N HIS A 82 4.96 -8.40 -5.70
CA HIS A 82 6.37 -8.77 -5.60
C HIS A 82 6.79 -8.87 -4.14
N TYR A 83 7.55 -9.91 -3.79
CA TYR A 83 8.23 -9.99 -2.50
C TYR A 83 9.52 -10.79 -2.64
N ASN A 84 10.61 -10.23 -2.12
CA ASN A 84 11.87 -10.92 -1.90
C ASN A 84 12.39 -10.43 -0.54
N VAL A 85 12.08 -11.18 0.51
CA VAL A 85 12.29 -10.78 1.90
C VAL A 85 12.92 -11.91 2.70
N ASP A 86 13.97 -11.60 3.47
CA ASP A 86 14.72 -12.57 4.28
C ASP A 86 14.19 -12.66 5.71
N GLU A 87 13.70 -11.55 6.26
CA GLU A 87 13.13 -11.48 7.61
C GLU A 87 11.63 -11.13 7.53
N TYR A 88 10.78 -11.98 8.13
CA TYR A 88 9.36 -11.97 7.81
C TYR A 88 8.47 -11.77 9.05
N GLN A 89 7.80 -10.62 9.10
CA GLN A 89 6.41 -10.60 9.53
C GLN A 89 5.49 -10.90 8.33
N PRO A 90 4.34 -11.57 8.53
CA PRO A 90 3.39 -11.87 7.46
C PRO A 90 2.95 -10.62 6.68
N LEU A 91 3.46 -10.51 5.45
CA LEU A 91 2.95 -9.57 4.45
C LEU A 91 1.54 -10.02 4.06
N GLU A 92 0.57 -9.13 4.24
CA GLU A 92 -0.80 -9.36 3.84
C GLU A 92 -0.84 -9.55 2.32
N LYS A 93 -1.40 -10.68 1.86
CA LYS A 93 -1.56 -10.93 0.42
C LYS A 93 -2.54 -9.95 -0.23
N GLN A 94 -3.48 -9.45 0.55
CA GLN A 94 -4.52 -8.53 0.11
C GLN A 94 -4.78 -7.48 1.20
N ARG A 95 -4.96 -6.22 0.79
CA ARG A 95 -5.36 -5.11 1.66
C ARG A 95 -6.54 -4.40 1.04
N VAL A 96 -7.49 -3.96 1.88
CA VAL A 96 -8.61 -3.13 1.44
C VAL A 96 -8.42 -1.75 2.04
N ALA A 97 -8.53 -0.73 1.20
CA ALA A 97 -8.42 0.66 1.63
C ALA A 97 -9.67 1.43 1.19
N ILE A 98 -10.18 2.25 2.10
CA ILE A 98 -11.18 3.28 1.82
C ILE A 98 -10.43 4.61 1.87
N ARG A 99 -10.48 5.36 0.77
CA ARG A 99 -9.79 6.64 0.61
C ARG A 99 -10.83 7.75 0.58
N ILE A 100 -10.70 8.74 1.44
CA ILE A 100 -11.51 9.96 1.40
C ILE A 100 -10.53 11.09 1.23
N GLY A 101 -10.64 11.81 0.12
CA GLY A 101 -9.78 12.95 -0.18
C GLY A 101 -10.59 14.22 -0.38
N TYR A 102 -10.00 15.33 0.03
CA TYR A 102 -10.56 16.65 -0.14
C TYR A 102 -9.47 17.63 -0.58
N LEU A 103 -9.71 18.34 -1.68
CA LEU A 103 -8.82 19.37 -2.22
C LEU A 103 -9.50 20.73 -2.03
N PHE A 104 -8.90 21.60 -1.21
CA PHE A 104 -9.38 22.97 -0.94
C PHE A 104 -9.28 23.85 -2.20
#